data_AF-A0AAW2JLV6-F1
#
_entry.id   AF-A0AAW2JLV6-F1
#
_cell.length_a   1.000
_cell.length_b   1.000
_cell.length_c   1.000
_cell.angle_alpha   90.00
_cell.angle_beta   90.00
_cell.angle_gamma   90.00
#
_symmetry.space_group_name_H-M   'P 1'
#
loop_
_entity.id
_entity.type
_entity.pdbx_description
1 polymer ?
#
loop_
_entity_poly.entity_id
_entity_poly.type
_entity_poly.pdbx_seq_one_letter_code
_entity_poly.pdbx_strand_id
1 'polypeptide(L)'
;MNRPSFLFGLVFRNSQLISFAKDALFAIANNIGTPLQIADSTLNQSNLANARVCVEIDLLKPLLKEIDIQICGTTIVQNIVYEQVPNYCSLCKHVGHRDTECYRRGCPEATFTTTAVWENK
;
A
#
# COMPACT_ATOMS: atom_id res chain seq x y z
N MET A 1 -10.56 -8.03 -15.75
CA MET A 1 -9.84 -6.80 -15.34
C MET A 1 -8.97 -7.16 -14.15
N ASN A 2 -7.67 -7.37 -14.36
CA ASN A 2 -6.73 -7.75 -13.31
C ASN A 2 -6.50 -6.55 -12.39
N ARG A 3 -7.28 -6.45 -11.30
CA ARG A 3 -6.95 -5.61 -10.15
C ARG A 3 -5.98 -6.43 -9.31
N PRO A 4 -4.69 -6.09 -9.25
CA PRO A 4 -3.79 -6.80 -8.39
C PRO A 4 -4.00 -6.23 -6.99
N SER A 5 -4.93 -6.84 -6.25
CA SER A 5 -5.09 -6.57 -4.83
C SER A 5 -3.91 -7.19 -4.11
N PHE A 6 -3.13 -6.36 -3.42
CA PHE A 6 -1.97 -6.81 -2.67
C PHE A 6 -2.28 -6.75 -1.18
N LEU A 7 -1.88 -7.82 -0.49
CA LEU A 7 -2.04 -8.00 0.94
C LEU A 7 -0.84 -7.39 1.64
N PHE A 8 -1.07 -6.45 2.56
CA PHE A 8 0.00 -5.85 3.36
C PHE A 8 -0.33 -5.92 4.83
N GLY A 9 0.70 -6.09 5.65
CA GLY A 9 0.60 -5.92 7.08
C GLY A 9 0.70 -4.44 7.43
N LEU A 10 -0.36 -3.86 7.99
CA LEU A 10 -0.27 -2.58 8.69
C LEU A 10 0.16 -2.83 10.12
N VAL A 11 1.15 -2.06 10.56
CA VAL A 11 1.57 -1.98 11.94
C VAL A 11 1.20 -0.62 12.50
N PHE A 12 0.40 -0.64 13.55
CA PHE A 12 0.11 0.52 14.39
C PHE A 12 1.13 0.55 15.51
N ARG A 13 2.06 1.50 15.43
CA ARG A 13 3.07 1.69 16.49
C ARG A 13 2.47 2.48 17.64
N ASN A 14 2.77 2.06 18.87
CA ASN A 14 2.31 2.73 20.09
C ASN A 14 0.78 2.71 20.23
N SER A 15 0.17 1.56 19.95
CA SER A 15 -1.29 1.36 19.97
C SER A 15 -1.91 1.39 21.37
N GLN A 16 -1.22 1.91 22.39
CA GLN A 16 -1.72 2.01 23.78
C GLN A 16 -3.03 2.83 23.89
N LEU A 17 -3.36 3.61 22.85
CA LEU A 17 -4.57 4.45 22.77
C LEU A 17 -5.75 3.76 22.08
N ILE A 18 -5.49 2.81 21.18
CA ILE A 18 -6.50 1.94 20.57
C ILE A 18 -6.45 0.66 21.37
N SER A 19 -7.41 0.48 22.29
CA SER A 19 -7.62 -0.83 22.89
C SER A 19 -7.55 -1.88 21.79
N PHE A 20 -6.89 -3.01 22.03
CA PHE A 20 -6.78 -4.13 21.08
C PHE A 20 -8.14 -4.73 20.66
N ALA A 21 -9.24 -4.01 20.90
CA ALA A 21 -10.55 -4.18 20.32
C ALA A 21 -10.40 -4.34 18.81
N LYS A 22 -10.75 -5.54 18.36
CA LYS A 22 -10.73 -5.90 16.94
C LYS A 22 -11.49 -4.87 16.12
N ASP A 23 -12.64 -4.42 16.61
CA ASP A 23 -13.52 -3.48 15.91
C ASP A 23 -12.85 -2.14 15.62
N ALA A 24 -12.05 -1.62 16.55
CA ALA A 24 -11.32 -0.35 16.35
C ALA A 24 -10.22 -0.51 15.30
N LEU A 25 -9.44 -1.61 15.38
CA LEU A 25 -8.42 -1.94 14.38
C LEU A 25 -9.03 -2.14 12.99
N PHE A 26 -10.17 -2.83 12.90
CA PHE A 26 -10.91 -3.01 11.64
C PHE A 26 -11.45 -1.69 11.10
N ALA A 27 -11.99 -0.81 11.95
CA ALA A 27 -12.51 0.49 11.52
C ALA A 27 -11.40 1.38 10.93
N ILE A 28 -10.23 1.41 11.55
CA ILE A 28 -9.07 2.15 11.06
C ILE A 28 -8.58 1.53 9.74
N ALA A 29 -8.43 0.21 9.71
CA ALA A 29 -8.03 -0.51 8.51
C ALA A 29 -9.00 -0.30 7.35
N ASN A 30 -10.30 -0.20 7.62
CA ASN A 30 -11.35 0.09 6.64
C ASN A 30 -11.25 1.50 6.02
N ASN A 31 -10.66 2.46 6.74
CA ASN A 31 -10.37 3.78 6.18
C ASN A 31 -9.17 3.77 5.23
N ILE A 32 -8.26 2.80 5.39
CA ILE A 32 -7.03 2.69 4.59
C ILE A 32 -7.27 1.80 3.37
N GLY A 33 -7.99 0.70 3.53
CA GLY A 33 -8.25 -0.31 2.50
C GLY A 33 -9.27 -1.34 2.97
N THR A 34 -9.27 -2.53 2.38
CA THR A 34 -10.16 -3.62 2.81
C THR A 34 -9.49 -4.39 3.95
N PRO A 35 -9.99 -4.34 5.19
CA PRO A 35 -9.42 -5.14 6.27
C PRO A 35 -9.74 -6.61 6.04
N LEU A 36 -8.71 -7.47 6.14
CA LEU A 36 -8.88 -8.90 5.90
C LEU A 36 -8.76 -9.70 7.20
N GLN A 37 -7.71 -9.43 7.98
CA GLN A 37 -7.47 -10.20 9.19
C GLN A 37 -6.58 -9.45 10.17
N ILE A 38 -6.77 -9.66 11.47
CA ILE A 38 -5.81 -9.21 12.50
C ILE A 38 -4.78 -10.32 12.72
N ALA A 39 -3.50 -9.97 12.84
CA ALA A 39 -2.44 -10.95 13.05
C ALA A 39 -2.52 -11.58 14.45
N ASP A 40 -2.17 -12.86 14.58
CA ASP A 40 -2.23 -13.61 15.84
C ASP A 40 -1.40 -12.97 16.96
N SER A 41 -0.28 -12.32 16.63
CA SER A 41 0.53 -11.57 17.61
C SER A 41 -0.22 -10.43 18.30
N THR A 42 -1.21 -9.85 17.62
CA THR A 42 -2.08 -8.79 18.16
C THR A 42 -3.26 -9.40 18.92
N LEU A 43 -3.80 -10.50 18.42
CA LEU A 43 -4.86 -11.26 19.11
C LEU A 43 -4.39 -11.86 20.43
N ASN A 44 -3.16 -12.36 20.47
CA ASN A 44 -2.55 -12.99 21.64
C ASN A 44 -1.90 -11.98 22.60
N GLN A 45 -2.05 -10.67 22.33
CA GLN A 45 -1.46 -9.57 23.11
C GLN A 45 0.05 -9.72 23.38
N SER A 46 0.76 -10.54 22.60
CA SER A 46 2.17 -10.84 22.85
C SER A 46 3.08 -9.66 22.48
N ASN A 47 2.57 -8.70 21.71
CA ASN A 47 3.21 -7.44 21.39
C ASN A 47 2.30 -6.25 21.75
N LEU A 48 2.09 -6.02 23.05
CA LEU A 48 1.28 -4.90 23.58
C LEU A 48 1.73 -3.49 23.14
N ALA A 49 2.88 -3.36 22.47
CA ALA A 49 3.36 -2.11 21.89
C ALA A 49 2.89 -1.87 20.44
N ASN A 50 2.58 -2.93 19.69
CA ASN A 50 2.31 -2.87 18.25
C ASN A 50 1.14 -3.76 17.84
N ALA A 51 0.13 -3.17 17.18
CA ALA A 51 -0.97 -3.93 16.58
C ALA A 51 -0.72 -4.16 15.09
N ARG A 52 -0.97 -5.37 14.61
CA ARG A 52 -0.76 -5.82 13.22
C ARG A 52 -2.09 -6.24 12.58
N VAL A 53 -2.40 -5.64 11.43
CA VAL A 53 -3.62 -5.92 10.67
C VAL A 53 -3.27 -6.12 9.20
N CYS A 54 -3.69 -7.25 8.64
CA CYS A 54 -3.63 -7.50 7.21
C CYS A 54 -4.75 -6.74 6.50
N VAL A 55 -4.37 -5.89 5.56
CA VAL A 55 -5.28 -5.11 4.74
C VAL A 55 -4.94 -5.30 3.27
N GLU A 56 -5.97 -5.21 2.45
CA GLU A 56 -5.84 -5.07 1.01
C GLU A 56 -5.83 -3.57 0.66
N ILE A 57 -4.76 -3.10 0.01
CA ILE A 57 -4.65 -1.70 -0.41
C ILE A 57 -4.34 -1.62 -1.91
N ASP A 58 -4.91 -0.60 -2.54
CA ASP A 58 -4.61 -0.25 -3.92
C ASP A 58 -3.27 0.50 -3.97
N LEU A 59 -2.21 -0.15 -4.48
CA LEU A 59 -0.90 0.48 -4.71
C LEU A 59 -0.92 1.63 -5.74
N LEU A 60 -2.02 1.77 -6.48
CA LEU A 60 -2.24 2.89 -7.40
C LEU A 60 -2.57 4.20 -6.66
N LYS A 61 -2.94 4.11 -5.38
CA LYS A 61 -3.28 5.26 -4.53
C LYS A 61 -2.11 5.58 -3.59
N PRO A 62 -1.96 6.86 -3.20
CA PRO A 62 -0.95 7.22 -2.21
C PRO A 62 -1.22 6.51 -0.88
N LEU A 63 -0.17 5.89 -0.33
CA LEU A 63 -0.23 5.19 0.96
C LEU A 63 -0.27 6.20 2.11
N LEU A 64 -1.28 6.08 2.97
CA LEU A 64 -1.42 6.91 4.18
C LEU A 64 -0.38 6.50 5.22
N LYS A 65 0.49 7.42 5.63
CA LYS A 65 1.48 7.16 6.68
C LYS A 65 0.93 7.38 8.09
N GLU A 66 -0.11 8.18 8.19
CA GLU A 66 -0.68 8.67 9.45
C GLU A 66 -2.19 8.79 9.27
N ILE A 67 -2.95 8.51 10.33
CA ILE A 67 -4.41 8.67 10.35
C ILE A 67 -4.85 9.37 11.62
N ASP A 68 -5.76 10.32 11.48
CA ASP A 68 -6.37 11.03 12.59
C ASP A 68 -7.63 10.27 13.06
N ILE A 69 -7.61 9.84 14.32
CA ILE A 69 -8.68 9.07 14.93
C ILE A 69 -9.33 9.94 15.99
N GLN A 70 -10.62 10.20 15.82
CA GLN A 70 -11.38 10.97 16.80
C GLN A 70 -12.04 10.04 17.81
N ILE A 71 -11.60 10.10 19.07
CA ILE A 71 -12.13 9.30 20.18
C ILE A 71 -12.63 10.26 21.25
N CYS A 72 -13.94 10.20 21.56
CA CYS A 72 -14.57 11.02 22.61
C CYS A 72 -14.24 12.53 22.50
N GLY A 73 -14.17 13.07 21.27
CA GLY A 73 -13.84 14.48 21.02
C GLY A 73 -12.34 14.82 21.04
N THR A 74 -11.47 13.83 21.28
CA THR A 74 -10.01 13.99 21.18
C THR A 74 -9.53 13.40 19.86
N THR A 75 -8.75 14.17 19.10
CA THR A 75 -8.09 13.67 17.89
C THR A 75 -6.73 13.09 18.25
N ILE A 76 -6.51 11.84 17.88
CA ILE A 76 -5.28 11.10 18.10
C ILE A 76 -4.68 10.79 16.74
N VAL A 77 -3.42 11.21 16.54
CA VAL A 77 -2.68 10.88 15.32
C VAL A 77 -2.04 9.52 15.49
N GLN A 78 -2.43 8.55 14.67
CA GLN A 78 -1.88 7.21 14.68
C GLN A 78 -0.94 7.02 13.50
N ASN A 79 0.33 6.72 13.79
CA ASN A 79 1.32 6.39 12.77
C ASN A 79 1.10 4.95 12.26
N ILE A 80 1.06 4.81 10.94
CA ILE A 80 0.85 3.55 10.22
C ILE A 80 2.15 3.19 9.51
N VAL A 81 2.63 1.98 9.75
CA VAL A 81 3.78 1.42 9.04
C VAL A 81 3.32 0.24 8.22
N TYR A 82 3.61 0.26 6.93
CA TYR A 82 3.37 -0.87 6.05
C TYR A 82 4.57 -1.82 6.14
N GLU A 83 4.36 -2.99 6.74
CA GLU A 83 5.30 -4.11 6.68
C GLU A 83 5.08 -4.91 5.39
N GLN A 84 6.18 -5.41 4.82
CA GLN A 84 6.18 -6.27 3.64
C GLN A 84 5.61 -5.61 2.36
N VAL A 85 5.87 -4.32 2.12
CA VAL A 85 5.53 -3.69 0.83
C VAL A 85 6.51 -4.18 -0.24
N PRO A 86 6.12 -5.05 -1.20
CA PRO A 86 7.02 -5.40 -2.28
C PRO A 86 7.20 -4.22 -3.24
N ASN A 87 8.32 -4.20 -3.97
CA ASN A 87 8.56 -3.18 -4.98
C ASN A 87 7.43 -3.22 -6.03
N TYR A 88 6.78 -2.09 -6.25
CA TYR A 88 5.74 -1.93 -7.27
C TYR A 88 6.26 -1.13 -8.44
N CYS A 89 6.01 -1.63 -9.63
CA CYS A 89 6.32 -0.94 -10.87
C CYS A 89 5.05 -0.31 -11.44
N SER A 90 4.98 1.02 -11.40
CA SER A 90 3.90 1.81 -11.99
C SER A 90 3.94 1.74 -13.52
N LEU A 91 5.13 1.55 -14.11
CA LEU A 91 5.28 1.42 -15.56
C LEU A 91 4.60 0.15 -16.06
N CYS A 92 4.90 -1.00 -15.44
CA CYS A 92 4.39 -2.29 -15.90
C CYS A 92 3.22 -2.90 -15.12
N LYS A 93 2.79 -2.21 -14.06
CA LYS A 93 1.73 -2.63 -13.13
C LYS A 93 1.99 -4.01 -12.53
N HIS A 94 3.26 -4.42 -12.41
CA HIS A 94 3.69 -5.66 -11.75
C HIS A 94 4.43 -5.37 -10.46
N VAL A 95 4.31 -6.33 -9.54
CA VAL A 95 5.08 -6.36 -8.29
C VAL A 95 6.34 -7.19 -8.48
N GLY A 96 7.42 -6.77 -7.82
CA GLY A 96 8.72 -7.44 -7.79
C GLY A 96 9.90 -6.52 -8.14
N HIS A 97 9.68 -5.37 -8.78
CA HIS A 97 10.74 -4.44 -9.17
C HIS A 97 10.26 -2.99 -9.12
N ARG A 98 11.20 -2.04 -9.05
CA ARG A 98 10.92 -0.60 -9.11
C ARG A 98 10.82 -0.13 -10.54
N ASP A 99 10.23 1.05 -10.77
CA ASP A 99 10.18 1.67 -12.11
C ASP A 99 11.56 1.78 -12.75
N THR A 100 12.62 2.01 -11.96
CA THR A 100 14.02 2.07 -12.41
C THR A 100 14.55 0.75 -12.99
N GLU A 101 14.02 -0.37 -12.51
CA GLU A 101 14.45 -1.73 -12.88
C GLU A 101 13.45 -2.39 -13.84
N CYS A 102 12.49 -1.60 -14.36
CA CYS A 102 11.47 -2.14 -15.23
C CYS A 102 12.02 -2.44 -16.62
N TYR A 103 11.82 -3.67 -17.09
CA TYR A 103 12.20 -4.07 -18.46
C TYR A 103 11.53 -3.22 -19.54
N ARG A 104 10.36 -2.60 -19.27
CA ARG A 104 9.71 -1.67 -20.21
C ARG A 104 10.45 -0.35 -20.39
N ARG A 105 11.35 0.05 -19.47
CA ARG A 105 12.24 1.21 -19.70
C ARG A 105 13.24 0.96 -20.83
N GLY A 106 13.47 -0.31 -21.18
CA GLY A 106 14.39 -0.74 -22.23
C GLY A 106 13.77 -0.88 -23.62
N CYS A 107 12.58 -0.32 -23.88
CA CYS A 107 12.15 -0.11 -25.26
C CYS A 107 12.41 1.36 -25.58
N PRO A 108 13.46 1.73 -26.37
CA PRO A 108 13.36 2.98 -27.09
C PRO A 108 12.01 2.92 -27.80
N GLU A 109 11.17 3.92 -27.55
CA GLU A 109 9.92 4.05 -28.27
C GLU A 109 10.24 3.77 -29.74
N ALA A 110 9.47 2.88 -30.36
CA ALA A 110 9.42 2.81 -31.81
C ALA A 110 8.99 4.21 -32.27
N THR A 111 9.99 5.08 -32.42
CA THR A 111 9.85 6.37 -33.05
C THR A 111 9.58 5.96 -34.48
N PHE A 112 8.31 5.91 -34.86
CA PHE A 112 7.94 5.83 -36.25
C PHE A 112 8.43 7.13 -36.88
N THR A 113 9.72 7.19 -37.21
CA THR A 113 10.27 8.20 -38.09
C THR A 113 9.75 7.81 -39.47
N THR A 114 8.55 8.27 -39.81
CA THR A 114 8.11 8.35 -41.20
C THR A 114 8.96 9.41 -41.89
N THR A 115 10.20 9.07 -42.22
CA THR A 115 10.92 9.74 -43.30
C THR A 115 10.47 9.10 -44.60
N ALA A 116 9.36 9.61 -45.14
CA ALA A 116 9.14 9.53 -46.58
C ALA A 116 10.07 10.54 -47.24
N VAL A 117 11.28 10.10 -47.59
CA VAL A 117 12.10 10.79 -48.59
C VAL A 117 11.54 10.36 -49.94
N TRP A 118 10.76 11.25 -50.56
CA TRP A 118 10.55 11.18 -52.00
C TRP A 118 11.79 11.82 -52.64
N GLU A 119 12.58 11.05 -53.37
CA GLU A 119 13.52 11.61 -54.35
C GLU A 119 12.93 11.32 -55.73
N ASN A 120 12.38 12.37 -56.34
CA ASN A 120 12.06 12.39 -57.75
C ASN A 120 13.30 12.88 -58.50
N LYS A 121 13.91 12.03 -59.32
CA LYS A 121 14.60 12.45 -60.54
C LYS A 121 14.69 11.32 -61.56
#